data_AF-A0A9P0AZZ6-F1
#
_entry.id   AF-A0A9P0AZZ6-F1
#
_cell.length_a   1.000
_cell.length_b   1.000
_cell.length_c   1.000
_cell.angle_alpha   90.00
_cell.angle_beta   90.00
_cell.angle_gamma   90.00
#
_symmetry.space_group_name_H-M   'P 1'
#
loop_
_entity.id
_entity.type
_entity.pdbx_description
1 polymer ?
#
loop_
_entity_poly.entity_id
_entity_poly.type
_entity_poly.pdbx_seq_one_letter_code
_entity_poly.pdbx_strand_id
1 'polypeptide(L)'
;MTNKKIAKKKPLPCAICDKTLGKTKVKLQCLNCKKWAHKECTGAQSNWTCADCEKEVSTTEDDTDSENEAEDSSSSEPEATPKHKKSPRTHTKITLNDVMKKLEKIETKHDELLKKFQGILEENTKLRDEIKNLKTKQQKLEKQTVNSITESNKTKQEKLSNNIIVQGLENVNSTDYKKLITKIGDECNFRITESDIKEVHNIGKDASKMQLKVQFSTTEAKEFKGPD
;
A
#
# COMPACT_ATOMS: atom_id res chain seq x y z
N MET A 1 -10.62 -8.93 -36.95
CA MET A 1 -9.99 -7.75 -36.29
C MET A 1 -11.07 -6.74 -35.97
N THR A 2 -11.58 -6.72 -34.74
CA THR A 2 -12.67 -5.82 -34.32
C THR A 2 -12.08 -4.49 -33.83
N ASN A 3 -12.25 -3.43 -34.62
CA ASN A 3 -11.92 -2.05 -34.26
C ASN A 3 -12.82 -1.59 -33.10
N LYS A 4 -12.35 -1.74 -31.86
CA LYS A 4 -13.02 -1.22 -30.67
C LYS A 4 -12.95 0.31 -30.72
N LYS A 5 -14.07 0.96 -31.07
CA LYS A 5 -14.26 2.41 -30.93
C LYS A 5 -14.10 2.77 -29.45
N ILE A 6 -12.97 3.37 -29.08
CA ILE A 6 -12.73 3.88 -27.73
C ILE A 6 -13.61 5.12 -27.56
N ALA A 7 -14.66 5.01 -26.73
CA ALA A 7 -15.50 6.14 -26.38
C ALA A 7 -14.64 7.26 -25.78
N LYS A 8 -14.72 8.47 -26.36
CA LYS A 8 -14.03 9.66 -25.84
C LYS A 8 -14.63 10.00 -24.47
N LYS A 9 -13.94 9.64 -23.40
CA LYS A 9 -14.32 10.03 -22.03
C LYS A 9 -14.33 11.56 -21.94
N LYS A 10 -15.45 12.12 -21.49
CA LYS A 10 -15.59 13.56 -21.24
C LYS A 10 -14.56 13.99 -20.17
N PRO A 11 -13.93 15.16 -20.31
CA PRO A 11 -12.99 15.66 -19.31
C PRO A 11 -13.74 15.91 -17.98
N LEU A 12 -13.12 15.50 -16.87
CA LEU A 12 -13.67 15.68 -15.52
C LEU A 12 -13.39 17.12 -15.04
N PRO A 13 -14.36 17.82 -14.42
CA PRO A 13 -14.13 19.13 -13.81
C PRO A 13 -13.38 19.00 -12.48
N CYS A 14 -12.63 20.04 -12.11
CA CYS A 14 -12.01 20.18 -10.80
C CYS A 14 -13.05 20.59 -9.76
N ALA A 15 -13.12 19.90 -8.63
CA ALA A 15 -14.08 20.17 -7.56
C ALA A 15 -13.83 21.48 -6.76
N ILE A 16 -12.80 22.27 -7.08
CA ILE A 16 -12.44 23.52 -6.37
C ILE A 16 -12.64 24.74 -7.28
N CYS A 17 -12.22 24.65 -8.54
CA CYS A 17 -12.26 25.78 -9.47
C CYS A 17 -13.11 25.56 -10.73
N ASP A 18 -13.79 24.41 -10.82
CA ASP A 18 -14.63 23.95 -11.94
C ASP A 18 -13.95 23.87 -13.33
N LYS A 19 -12.66 24.24 -13.42
CA LYS A 19 -11.86 24.08 -14.64
C LYS A 19 -11.62 22.60 -14.93
N THR A 20 -11.51 22.25 -16.21
CA THR A 20 -11.30 20.87 -16.64
C THR A 20 -9.92 20.32 -16.23
N LEU A 21 -9.91 19.06 -15.81
CA LEU A 21 -8.68 18.33 -15.47
C LEU A 21 -8.01 17.85 -16.76
N GLY A 22 -6.91 18.51 -17.13
CA GLY A 22 -6.09 18.12 -18.28
C GLY A 22 -5.45 16.74 -18.08
N LYS A 23 -5.15 16.04 -19.19
CA LYS A 23 -4.54 14.70 -19.16
C LYS A 23 -3.13 14.66 -18.55
N THR A 24 -2.40 15.78 -18.62
CA THR A 24 -0.98 15.90 -18.24
C THR A 24 -0.76 16.54 -16.87
N LYS A 25 -1.80 17.10 -16.24
CA LYS A 25 -1.66 17.76 -14.93
C LYS A 25 -1.81 16.76 -13.80
N VAL A 26 -0.97 16.92 -12.77
CA VAL A 26 -1.08 16.14 -11.53
C VAL A 26 -2.42 16.46 -10.86
N LYS A 27 -3.21 15.42 -10.64
CA LYS A 27 -4.54 15.49 -10.05
C LYS A 27 -4.60 14.63 -8.81
N LEU A 28 -5.32 15.11 -7.81
CA LEU A 28 -5.58 14.39 -6.58
C LEU A 28 -7.04 13.96 -6.55
N GLN A 29 -7.29 12.82 -5.94
CA GLN A 29 -8.63 12.28 -5.75
C GLN A 29 -8.98 12.36 -4.26
N CYS A 30 -10.14 12.91 -3.95
CA CYS A 30 -10.68 12.91 -2.60
C CYS A 30 -10.80 11.47 -2.10
N LEU A 31 -10.27 11.19 -0.91
CA LEU A 31 -10.25 9.85 -0.33
C LEU A 31 -11.67 9.29 -0.13
N ASN A 32 -12.60 10.16 0.26
CA ASN A 32 -13.96 9.79 0.63
C ASN A 32 -14.92 9.75 -0.57
N CYS A 33 -15.15 10.88 -1.24
CA CYS A 33 -16.17 10.97 -2.31
C CYS A 33 -15.65 10.76 -3.74
N LYS A 34 -14.36 10.48 -3.91
CA LYS A 34 -13.72 10.22 -5.22
C LYS A 34 -13.78 11.36 -6.25
N LYS A 35 -14.22 12.57 -5.85
CA LYS A 35 -14.08 13.82 -6.63
C LYS A 35 -12.60 14.09 -6.91
N TRP A 36 -12.30 14.82 -7.99
CA TRP A 36 -10.93 15.12 -8.42
C TRP A 36 -10.63 16.61 -8.37
N ALA A 37 -9.39 16.98 -8.02
CA ALA A 37 -8.92 18.36 -8.02
C ALA A 37 -7.49 18.48 -8.59
N HIS A 38 -7.12 19.67 -9.07
CA HIS A 38 -5.73 19.96 -9.45
C HIS A 38 -4.87 20.00 -8.18
N LYS A 39 -3.65 19.47 -8.22
CA LYS A 39 -2.70 19.55 -7.09
C LYS A 39 -2.41 21.00 -6.65
N GLU A 40 -2.47 21.94 -7.60
CA GLU A 40 -2.31 23.39 -7.33
C GLU A 40 -3.49 23.96 -6.53
N CYS A 41 -4.70 23.46 -6.74
CA CYS A 41 -5.89 23.92 -6.02
C CYS A 41 -5.97 23.39 -4.59
N THR A 42 -5.21 22.34 -4.24
CA THR A 42 -5.24 21.68 -2.93
C THR A 42 -4.13 22.15 -1.98
N GLY A 43 -3.39 23.21 -2.32
CA GLY A 43 -2.39 23.80 -1.42
C GLY A 43 -1.21 22.88 -1.07
N ALA A 44 -0.74 22.05 -2.03
CA ALA A 44 0.39 21.13 -1.89
C ALA A 44 0.23 19.95 -0.92
N GLN A 45 -0.97 19.69 -0.39
CA GLN A 45 -1.24 18.49 0.39
C GLN A 45 -1.12 17.22 -0.46
N SER A 46 -0.50 16.17 0.08
CA SER A 46 -0.41 14.85 -0.56
C SER A 46 -1.72 14.07 -0.48
N ASN A 47 -2.49 14.30 0.59
CA ASN A 47 -3.79 13.69 0.85
C ASN A 47 -4.83 14.80 0.91
N TRP A 48 -5.64 14.90 -0.15
CA TRP A 48 -6.70 15.92 -0.22
C TRP A 48 -8.06 15.30 0.11
N THR A 49 -8.83 15.98 0.94
CA THR A 49 -10.24 15.71 1.22
C THR A 49 -11.04 16.93 0.77
N CYS A 50 -12.20 16.74 0.14
CA CYS A 50 -13.01 17.89 -0.28
C CYS A 50 -13.75 18.51 0.90
N ALA A 51 -14.06 19.80 0.82
CA ALA A 51 -14.75 20.54 1.88
C ALA A 51 -16.05 19.87 2.36
N ASP A 52 -16.82 19.28 1.45
CA ASP A 52 -18.05 18.54 1.82
C ASP A 52 -17.75 17.34 2.74
N CYS A 53 -16.63 16.65 2.51
CA CYS A 53 -16.22 15.49 3.29
C CYS A 53 -15.45 15.86 4.55
N GLU A 54 -14.84 17.05 4.63
CA GLU A 54 -14.21 17.54 5.86
C GLU A 54 -15.27 17.92 6.91
N LYS A 55 -16.41 18.48 6.47
CA LYS A 55 -17.53 18.82 7.36
C LYS A 55 -18.14 17.60 8.05
N GLU A 56 -18.12 16.42 7.42
CA GLU A 56 -18.66 15.19 8.00
C GLU A 56 -17.71 14.52 9.02
N VAL A 57 -16.42 14.89 9.02
CA VAL A 57 -15.43 14.32 9.96
C VAL A 57 -15.26 15.21 11.21
N SER A 58 -15.73 16.45 11.17
CA SER A 58 -15.58 17.42 12.27
C SER A 58 -16.65 17.32 13.37
N THR A 59 -17.46 16.25 13.41
CA THR A 59 -18.43 16.02 14.50
C THR A 59 -17.98 14.99 15.52
N THR A 60 -16.73 14.53 15.49
CA THR A 60 -16.13 13.83 16.63
C THR A 60 -15.38 14.83 17.49
N GLU A 61 -16.14 15.47 18.38
CA GLU A 61 -15.79 15.88 19.75
C GLU A 61 -14.28 16.04 20.02
N ASP A 62 -13.76 17.25 19.79
CA ASP A 62 -12.60 17.76 20.52
C ASP A 62 -13.12 18.95 21.35
N ASP A 63 -13.14 18.76 22.65
CA ASP A 63 -13.63 19.68 23.68
C ASP A 63 -12.95 21.04 23.57
N THR A 64 -13.57 21.99 22.88
CA THR A 64 -13.20 23.41 22.99
C THR A 64 -14.41 24.24 23.35
N ASP A 65 -14.46 24.51 24.65
CA ASP A 65 -15.25 25.52 25.33
C ASP A 65 -15.07 26.88 24.63
N SER A 66 -16.11 27.32 23.93
CA SER A 66 -16.22 28.70 23.45
C SER A 66 -17.70 29.03 23.29
N GLU A 67 -18.23 29.58 24.36
CA GLU A 67 -19.42 30.41 24.34
C GLU A 67 -19.25 31.49 23.28
N ASN A 68 -20.05 31.43 22.21
CA ASN A 68 -20.31 32.61 21.41
C ASN A 68 -21.77 32.59 20.99
N GLU A 69 -22.52 33.46 21.63
CA GLU A 69 -23.82 33.91 21.17
C GLU A 69 -23.66 34.59 19.81
N ALA A 70 -24.44 34.16 18.83
CA ALA A 70 -24.80 34.99 17.69
C ALA A 70 -26.19 34.60 17.23
N GLU A 71 -27.11 35.51 17.50
CA GLU A 71 -28.48 35.49 17.03
C GLU A 71 -28.58 35.59 15.50
N ASP A 72 -29.72 35.09 15.04
CA ASP A 72 -30.63 35.68 14.05
C ASP A 72 -30.47 35.37 12.54
N SER A 73 -31.63 34.94 12.02
CA SER A 73 -32.20 35.15 10.69
C SER A 73 -31.51 34.54 9.47
N SER A 74 -32.20 34.03 8.45
CA SER A 74 -33.62 33.88 8.10
C SER A 74 -33.65 33.19 6.72
N SER A 75 -34.79 32.57 6.40
CA SER A 75 -35.42 32.53 5.06
C SER A 75 -35.65 31.15 4.44
N SER A 76 -36.91 30.72 4.60
CA SER A 76 -37.88 30.27 3.56
C SER A 76 -37.60 28.94 2.83
N GLU A 77 -38.50 27.96 2.80
CA GLU A 77 -39.84 27.98 2.17
C GLU A 77 -40.75 26.79 2.64
N PRO A 78 -42.04 26.71 2.22
CA PRO A 78 -43.16 26.34 3.10
C PRO A 78 -43.80 24.95 2.86
N GLU A 79 -44.88 24.70 3.62
CA GLU A 79 -45.93 23.67 3.44
C GLU A 79 -45.80 22.35 4.23
N ALA A 80 -46.45 22.31 5.39
CA ALA A 80 -47.72 21.60 5.59
C ALA A 80 -48.05 21.60 7.08
N THR A 81 -48.96 22.48 7.50
CA THR A 81 -49.42 22.58 8.90
C THR A 81 -50.12 21.29 9.35
N PRO A 82 -49.61 20.55 10.36
CA PRO A 82 -50.45 19.69 11.18
C PRO A 82 -51.15 20.58 12.20
N LYS A 83 -52.48 20.53 12.26
CA LYS A 83 -53.28 21.21 13.29
C LYS A 83 -52.78 20.80 14.68
N HIS A 84 -51.95 21.63 15.31
CA HIS A 84 -51.54 21.45 16.70
C HIS A 84 -52.77 21.54 17.59
N LYS A 85 -53.27 20.37 18.03
CA LYS A 85 -54.13 20.28 19.21
C LYS A 85 -53.36 20.92 20.36
N LYS A 86 -53.88 22.05 20.87
CA LYS A 86 -53.39 22.70 22.08
C LYS A 86 -53.40 21.66 23.20
N SER A 87 -52.22 21.15 23.54
CA SER A 87 -52.01 20.32 24.71
C SER A 87 -52.48 21.11 25.94
N PRO A 88 -53.33 20.54 26.82
CA PRO A 88 -53.71 21.20 28.06
C PRO A 88 -52.45 21.41 28.90
N ARG A 89 -52.11 22.68 29.14
CA ARG A 89 -51.01 23.07 30.02
C ARG A 89 -51.45 22.80 31.46
N THR A 90 -51.38 21.55 31.89
CA THR A 90 -51.53 21.20 33.31
C THR A 90 -50.26 21.67 34.00
N HIS A 91 -50.39 22.73 34.80
CA HIS A 91 -49.35 23.15 35.74
C HIS A 91 -49.24 22.10 36.84
N THR A 92 -48.56 20.99 36.58
CA THR A 92 -48.16 20.04 37.61
C THR A 92 -47.20 20.77 38.55
N LYS A 93 -47.64 21.01 39.79
CA LYS A 93 -46.77 21.55 40.85
C LYS A 93 -45.64 20.55 41.05
N ILE A 94 -44.44 20.88 40.58
CA ILE A 94 -43.22 20.10 40.82
C ILE A 94 -42.94 20.18 42.31
N THR A 95 -42.92 19.03 42.98
CA THR A 95 -42.61 18.95 44.40
C THR A 95 -41.10 18.80 44.61
N LEU A 96 -40.60 19.17 45.79
CA LEU A 96 -39.21 18.93 46.18
C LEU A 96 -38.81 17.44 46.03
N ASN A 97 -39.74 16.53 46.34
CA ASN A 97 -39.56 15.09 46.16
C ASN A 97 -39.34 14.70 44.69
N ASP A 98 -39.98 15.38 43.74
CA ASP A 98 -39.76 15.14 42.31
C ASP A 98 -38.37 15.58 41.87
N VAL A 99 -37.85 16.67 42.47
CA VAL A 99 -36.48 17.13 42.24
C VAL A 99 -35.48 16.13 42.82
N MET A 100 -35.66 15.69 44.07
CA MET A 100 -34.76 14.70 44.70
C MET A 100 -34.71 13.39 43.90
N LYS A 101 -35.86 12.85 43.48
CA LYS A 101 -35.91 11.65 42.62
C LYS A 101 -35.21 11.85 41.27
N LYS A 102 -35.22 13.06 40.71
CA LYS A 102 -34.49 13.37 39.48
C LYS A 102 -32.98 13.44 39.73
N LEU A 103 -32.56 14.04 40.86
CA LEU A 103 -31.16 14.08 41.26
C LEU A 103 -30.59 12.68 41.46
N GLU A 104 -31.29 11.80 42.18
CA GLU A 104 -30.91 10.38 42.36
C GLU A 104 -30.76 9.64 41.01
N LYS A 105 -31.66 9.93 40.05
CA LYS A 105 -31.57 9.36 38.70
C LYS A 105 -30.38 9.90 37.92
N ILE A 106 -30.04 11.17 38.09
CA ILE A 106 -28.87 11.79 37.45
C ILE A 106 -27.59 11.18 38.04
N GLU A 107 -27.51 11.05 39.36
CA GLU A 107 -26.38 10.45 40.07
C GLU A 107 -26.15 9.01 39.63
N THR A 108 -27.20 8.18 39.61
CA THR A 108 -27.10 6.79 39.11
C THR A 108 -26.59 6.74 37.66
N LYS A 109 -27.10 7.60 36.79
CA LYS A 109 -26.66 7.65 35.38
C LYS A 109 -25.21 8.12 35.25
N HIS A 110 -24.80 9.07 36.07
CA HIS A 110 -23.43 9.58 36.10
C HIS A 110 -22.47 8.46 36.52
N ASP A 111 -22.80 7.69 37.55
CA ASP A 111 -21.99 6.56 37.99
C ASP A 111 -21.90 5.45 36.93
N GLU A 112 -23.00 5.16 36.23
CA GLU A 112 -23.00 4.23 35.10
C GLU A 112 -22.09 4.72 33.95
N LEU A 113 -22.12 6.01 33.65
CA LEU A 113 -21.26 6.62 32.62
C LEU A 113 -19.78 6.55 33.01
N LEU A 114 -19.44 6.85 34.28
CA LEU A 114 -18.08 6.73 34.77
C LEU A 114 -17.56 5.29 34.67
N LYS A 115 -18.37 4.29 35.04
CA LYS A 115 -18.01 2.87 34.88
C LYS A 115 -17.77 2.50 33.42
N LYS A 116 -18.61 2.97 32.50
CA LYS A 116 -18.42 2.75 31.06
C LYS A 116 -17.15 3.41 30.55
N PHE A 117 -16.90 4.65 30.94
CA PHE A 117 -15.70 5.39 30.55
C PHE A 117 -14.43 4.69 31.04
N GLN A 118 -14.41 4.23 32.29
CA GLN A 118 -13.30 3.44 32.83
C GLN A 118 -13.09 2.13 32.05
N GLY A 119 -14.16 1.43 31.70
CA GLY A 119 -14.09 0.23 30.86
C GLY A 119 -13.48 0.50 29.48
N ILE A 120 -13.85 1.61 28.84
CA ILE A 120 -13.29 2.04 27.55
C ILE A 120 -11.80 2.38 27.69
N LEU A 121 -11.37 3.01 28.78
CA LEU A 121 -9.95 3.30 29.02
C LEU A 121 -9.11 2.03 29.18
N GLU A 122 -9.63 1.03 29.90
CA GLU A 122 -8.96 -0.27 30.04
C GLU A 122 -8.86 -1.01 28.72
N GLU A 123 -9.93 -1.02 27.93
CA GLU A 123 -9.95 -1.62 26.59
C GLU A 123 -8.97 -0.91 25.63
N ASN A 124 -8.97 0.42 25.61
CA ASN A 124 -8.02 1.19 24.82
C ASN A 124 -6.56 0.92 25.20
N THR A 125 -6.29 0.71 26.49
CA THR A 125 -4.95 0.35 26.97
C THR A 125 -4.54 -1.03 26.45
N LYS A 126 -5.43 -2.02 26.54
CA LYS A 126 -5.20 -3.37 25.98
C LYS A 126 -4.95 -3.33 24.48
N LEU A 127 -5.77 -2.61 23.72
CA LEU A 127 -5.61 -2.46 22.27
C LEU A 127 -4.28 -1.80 21.90
N ARG A 128 -3.83 -0.78 22.65
CA ARG A 128 -2.52 -0.14 22.44
C ARG A 128 -1.37 -1.13 22.66
N ASP A 129 -1.46 -1.98 23.69
CA ASP A 129 -0.45 -3.02 23.94
C ASP A 129 -0.43 -4.09 22.86
N GLU A 130 -1.60 -4.51 22.37
CA GLU A 130 -1.73 -5.43 21.24
C GLU A 130 -1.11 -4.84 19.97
N ILE A 131 -1.41 -3.59 19.64
CA ILE A 131 -0.81 -2.88 18.49
C ILE A 131 0.72 -2.84 18.63
N LYS A 132 1.24 -2.55 19.82
CA LYS A 132 2.68 -2.53 20.08
C LYS A 132 3.30 -3.92 19.87
N ASN A 133 2.64 -4.99 20.33
CA ASN A 133 3.08 -6.37 20.14
C ASN A 133 3.06 -6.78 18.66
N LEU A 134 1.98 -6.46 17.94
CA LEU A 134 1.88 -6.73 16.51
C LEU A 134 2.98 -6.00 15.72
N LYS A 135 3.28 -4.75 16.07
CA LYS A 135 4.35 -3.97 15.44
C LYS A 135 5.73 -4.61 15.64
N THR A 136 6.05 -5.11 16.84
CA THR A 136 7.33 -5.79 17.08
C THR A 136 7.42 -7.12 16.35
N LYS A 137 6.33 -7.89 16.28
CA LYS A 137 6.25 -9.13 15.47
C LYS A 137 6.46 -8.85 13.99
N GLN A 138 5.81 -7.82 13.45
CA GLN A 138 5.98 -7.43 12.04
C GLN A 138 7.44 -7.09 11.73
N GLN A 139 8.08 -6.25 12.54
CA GLN A 139 9.50 -5.89 12.35
C GLN A 139 10.43 -7.10 12.42
N LYS A 140 10.13 -8.09 13.28
CA LYS A 140 10.90 -9.33 13.36
C LYS A 140 10.76 -10.17 12.09
N LEU A 141 9.53 -10.31 11.58
CA LEU A 141 9.26 -11.04 10.34
C LEU A 141 9.93 -10.37 9.13
N GLU A 142 9.86 -9.05 9.02
CA GLU A 142 10.52 -8.29 7.95
C GLU A 142 12.04 -8.55 7.93
N LYS A 143 12.69 -8.52 9.10
CA LYS A 143 14.12 -8.88 9.22
C LYS A 143 14.40 -10.30 8.77
N GLN A 144 13.57 -11.26 9.18
CA GLN A 144 13.72 -12.66 8.75
C GLN A 144 13.56 -12.81 7.24
N THR A 145 12.57 -12.14 6.64
CA THR A 145 12.36 -12.15 5.18
C THR A 145 13.56 -11.60 4.43
N VAL A 146 14.12 -10.46 4.87
CA VAL A 146 15.31 -9.86 4.24
C VAL A 146 16.52 -10.81 4.33
N ASN A 147 16.72 -11.45 5.49
CA ASN A 147 17.80 -12.42 5.68
C ASN A 147 17.64 -13.63 4.74
N SER A 148 16.44 -14.23 4.70
CA SER A 148 16.16 -15.37 3.81
C SER A 148 16.31 -15.02 2.32
N ILE A 149 15.91 -13.81 1.91
CA ILE A 149 16.13 -13.33 0.53
C ILE A 149 17.64 -13.22 0.25
N THR A 150 18.40 -12.66 1.19
CA THR A 150 19.85 -12.47 1.05
C THR A 150 20.57 -13.82 0.95
N GLU A 151 20.24 -14.78 1.81
CA GLU A 151 20.78 -16.14 1.76
C GLU A 151 20.40 -16.88 0.47
N SER A 152 19.15 -16.75 0.03
CA SER A 152 18.69 -17.34 -1.24
C SER A 152 19.45 -16.75 -2.43
N ASN A 153 19.67 -15.43 -2.43
CA ASN A 153 20.43 -14.75 -3.48
C ASN A 153 21.91 -15.15 -3.45
N LYS A 154 22.53 -15.23 -2.27
CA LYS A 154 23.90 -15.73 -2.11
C LYS A 154 24.03 -17.14 -2.66
N THR A 155 23.13 -18.04 -2.29
CA THR A 155 23.11 -19.43 -2.78
C THR A 155 22.91 -19.48 -4.31
N LYS A 156 22.05 -18.61 -4.87
CA LYS A 156 21.87 -18.52 -6.33
C LYS A 156 23.15 -18.01 -7.01
N GLN A 157 23.81 -17.00 -6.45
CA GLN A 157 25.07 -16.49 -6.96
C GLN A 157 26.19 -17.54 -6.90
N GLU A 158 26.30 -18.30 -5.81
CA GLU A 158 27.23 -19.43 -5.68
C GLU A 158 26.92 -20.55 -6.68
N LYS A 159 25.65 -20.81 -7.00
CA LYS A 159 25.28 -21.76 -8.07
C LYS A 159 25.60 -21.23 -9.47
N LEU A 160 25.56 -19.91 -9.66
CA LEU A 160 25.88 -19.27 -10.93
C LEU A 160 27.38 -19.05 -11.11
N SER A 161 28.17 -18.96 -10.03
CA SER A 161 29.63 -18.78 -10.11
C SER A 161 30.33 -19.94 -10.81
N ASN A 162 29.69 -21.12 -10.91
CA ASN A 162 30.17 -22.28 -11.67
C ASN A 162 29.63 -22.34 -13.10
N ASN A 163 28.77 -21.41 -13.51
CA ASN A 163 28.25 -21.34 -14.87
C ASN A 163 29.06 -20.31 -15.68
N ILE A 164 29.31 -20.60 -16.95
CA ILE A 164 29.83 -19.64 -17.93
C ILE A 164 28.89 -19.65 -19.13
N ILE A 165 28.62 -18.49 -19.70
CA ILE A 165 27.89 -18.37 -20.96
C ILE A 165 28.89 -18.05 -22.05
N VAL A 166 29.08 -18.99 -22.98
CA VAL A 166 29.90 -18.80 -24.18
C VAL A 166 28.98 -18.36 -25.31
N GLN A 167 29.27 -17.21 -25.91
CA GLN A 167 28.47 -16.60 -26.97
C GLN A 167 29.30 -16.43 -28.24
N GLY A 168 28.63 -16.27 -29.38
CA GLY A 168 29.29 -15.99 -30.66
C GLY A 168 29.85 -17.23 -31.35
N LEU A 169 29.42 -18.42 -30.92
CA LEU A 169 29.78 -19.66 -31.59
C LEU A 169 28.95 -19.81 -32.88
N GLU A 170 29.62 -20.19 -33.96
CA GLU A 170 28.96 -20.62 -35.18
C GLU A 170 28.09 -21.84 -34.89
N ASN A 171 26.98 -21.98 -35.61
CA ASN A 171 26.05 -23.09 -35.42
C ASN A 171 26.67 -24.37 -35.98
N VAL A 172 27.45 -25.05 -35.14
CA VAL A 172 27.98 -26.38 -35.44
C VAL A 172 26.90 -27.37 -35.03
N ASN A 173 26.40 -28.18 -35.97
CA ASN A 173 25.53 -29.33 -35.69
C ASN A 173 26.27 -30.46 -34.93
N SER A 174 27.23 -30.12 -34.07
CA SER A 174 28.01 -31.09 -33.32
C SER A 174 27.17 -31.60 -32.15
N THR A 175 27.06 -32.92 -32.05
CA THR A 175 26.50 -33.61 -30.88
C THR A 175 27.37 -33.49 -29.63
N ASP A 176 28.60 -32.96 -29.74
CA ASP A 176 29.60 -33.02 -28.68
C ASP A 176 30.11 -31.64 -28.25
N TYR A 177 29.23 -30.87 -27.59
CA TYR A 177 29.56 -29.52 -27.11
C TYR A 177 30.70 -29.49 -26.09
N LYS A 178 30.97 -30.60 -25.37
CA LYS A 178 32.08 -30.66 -24.41
C LYS A 178 33.43 -30.50 -25.12
N LYS A 179 33.65 -31.23 -26.22
CA LYS A 179 34.86 -31.12 -27.04
C LYS A 179 35.06 -29.73 -27.65
N LEU A 180 33.97 -29.07 -28.03
CA LEU A 180 34.05 -27.70 -28.53
C LEU A 180 34.54 -26.75 -27.44
N ILE A 181 34.00 -26.87 -26.22
CA ILE A 181 34.42 -26.04 -25.08
C ILE A 181 35.87 -26.32 -24.67
N THR A 182 36.32 -27.58 -24.66
CA THR A 182 37.72 -27.90 -24.36
C THR A 182 38.67 -27.30 -25.40
N LYS A 183 38.32 -27.40 -26.69
CA LYS A 183 39.12 -26.78 -27.77
C LYS A 183 39.21 -25.26 -27.65
N ILE A 184 38.10 -24.59 -27.33
CA ILE A 184 38.10 -23.13 -27.08
C ILE A 184 38.97 -22.80 -25.85
N GLY A 185 38.88 -23.62 -24.80
CA GLY A 185 39.74 -23.52 -23.62
C GLY A 185 41.21 -23.55 -23.99
N ASP A 186 41.62 -24.59 -24.75
CA ASP A 186 43.00 -24.77 -25.21
C ASP A 186 43.49 -23.58 -26.05
N GLU A 187 42.67 -23.08 -26.99
CA GLU A 187 42.98 -21.90 -27.80
C GLU A 187 43.13 -20.61 -26.96
N CYS A 188 42.46 -20.53 -25.81
CA CYS A 188 42.55 -19.43 -24.85
C CYS A 188 43.55 -19.69 -23.71
N ASN A 189 44.38 -20.74 -23.79
CA ASN A 189 45.33 -21.15 -22.74
C ASN A 189 44.68 -21.51 -21.39
N PHE A 190 43.45 -22.02 -21.40
CA PHE A 190 42.80 -22.63 -20.24
C PHE A 190 42.83 -24.15 -20.36
N ARG A 191 43.36 -24.83 -19.35
CA ARG A 191 43.37 -26.31 -19.29
C ARG A 191 42.01 -26.82 -18.81
N ILE A 192 41.05 -26.91 -19.72
CA ILE A 192 39.70 -27.42 -19.43
C ILE A 192 39.60 -28.86 -19.96
N THR A 193 39.30 -29.81 -19.09
CA THR A 193 39.04 -31.21 -19.49
C THR A 193 37.54 -31.52 -19.55
N GLU A 194 37.13 -32.55 -20.28
CA GLU A 194 35.72 -32.95 -20.35
C GLU A 194 35.13 -33.35 -18.99
N SER A 195 35.96 -33.82 -18.06
CA SER A 195 35.61 -34.15 -16.68
C SER A 195 35.31 -32.92 -15.81
N ASP A 196 35.90 -31.76 -16.16
CA ASP A 196 35.62 -30.49 -15.47
C ASP A 196 34.25 -29.94 -15.84
N ILE A 197 33.70 -30.37 -16.98
CA ILE A 197 32.42 -29.93 -17.50
C ILE A 197 31.31 -30.89 -17.05
N LYS A 198 30.47 -30.42 -16.14
CA LYS A 198 29.32 -31.18 -15.65
C LYS A 198 28.24 -31.28 -16.73
N GLU A 199 27.75 -30.14 -17.21
CA GLU A 199 26.65 -30.05 -18.17
C GLU A 199 26.87 -28.89 -19.16
N VAL A 200 26.38 -29.06 -20.39
CA VAL A 200 26.36 -28.00 -21.40
C VAL A 200 24.96 -27.92 -21.99
N HIS A 201 24.36 -26.73 -21.92
CA HIS A 201 23.02 -26.47 -22.45
C HIS A 201 23.09 -25.40 -23.52
N ASN A 202 22.51 -25.65 -24.70
CA ASN A 202 22.29 -24.59 -25.68
C ASN A 202 21.08 -23.76 -25.26
N ILE A 203 21.33 -22.50 -24.92
CA ILE A 203 20.30 -21.54 -24.47
C ILE A 203 19.94 -20.52 -25.55
N GLY A 204 20.60 -20.57 -26.72
CA GLY A 204 20.34 -19.69 -27.85
C GLY A 204 19.02 -20.03 -28.53
N LYS A 205 18.16 -19.02 -28.72
CA LYS A 205 16.94 -19.15 -29.53
C LYS A 205 17.17 -18.80 -31.01
N ASP A 206 18.22 -18.04 -31.29
CA ASP A 206 18.55 -17.60 -32.64
C ASP A 206 19.33 -18.68 -33.39
N ALA A 207 18.83 -19.05 -34.57
CA ALA A 207 19.49 -20.02 -35.45
C ALA A 207 20.87 -19.55 -35.96
N SER A 208 21.14 -18.24 -35.89
CA SER A 208 22.36 -17.60 -36.41
C SER A 208 23.47 -17.45 -35.38
N LYS A 209 23.19 -17.51 -34.07
CA LYS A 209 24.19 -17.35 -33.00
C LYS A 209 23.93 -18.33 -31.87
N MET A 210 24.82 -19.29 -31.70
CA MET A 210 24.73 -20.24 -30.60
C MET A 210 25.20 -19.61 -29.29
N GLN A 211 24.49 -19.91 -28.20
CA GLN A 211 24.87 -19.56 -26.84
C GLN A 211 24.88 -20.82 -25.98
N LEU A 212 26.03 -21.17 -25.44
CA LEU A 212 26.19 -22.35 -24.58
C LEU A 212 26.30 -21.90 -23.12
N LYS A 213 25.41 -22.42 -22.27
CA LYS A 213 25.56 -22.38 -20.82
C LYS A 213 26.35 -23.62 -20.40
N VAL A 214 27.59 -23.40 -20.00
CA VAL A 214 28.51 -24.43 -19.51
C VAL A 214 28.49 -24.40 -17.99
N GLN A 215 28.21 -25.55 -17.36
CA GLN A 215 28.29 -25.74 -15.92
C GLN A 215 29.54 -26.57 -15.59
N PHE A 216 30.44 -26.00 -14.79
CA PHE A 216 31.64 -26.67 -14.33
C PHE A 216 31.40 -27.44 -13.03
N SER A 217 32.15 -28.52 -12.83
CA SER A 217 32.12 -29.35 -11.62
C SER A 217 32.74 -28.63 -10.41
N THR A 218 33.75 -27.78 -10.64
CA THR A 218 34.46 -27.00 -9.60
C THR A 218 34.73 -25.57 -10.08
N THR A 219 34.95 -24.65 -9.14
CA THR A 219 35.35 -23.25 -9.44
C THR A 219 36.77 -23.16 -9.98
N GLU A 220 37.66 -24.04 -9.55
CA GLU A 220 39.10 -24.05 -9.88
C GLU A 220 39.35 -24.30 -11.38
N ALA A 221 38.43 -24.99 -12.07
CA ALA A 221 38.50 -25.20 -13.51
C ALA A 221 38.44 -23.90 -14.34
N LYS A 222 38.12 -22.77 -13.69
CA LYS A 222 38.09 -21.43 -14.31
C LYS A 222 39.36 -20.62 -14.10
N GLU A 223 40.27 -21.08 -13.24
CA GLU A 223 41.45 -20.31 -12.92
C GLU A 223 42.47 -20.38 -14.07
N PHE A 224 42.87 -19.21 -14.55
CA PHE A 224 43.95 -19.11 -15.52
C PHE A 224 45.26 -19.55 -14.86
N LYS A 225 45.74 -20.72 -15.24
CA LYS A 225 47.11 -21.14 -14.93
C LYS A 225 48.00 -20.49 -15.98
N GLY A 226 48.60 -19.36 -15.62
CA GLY A 226 49.55 -18.67 -16.50
C GLY A 226 50.68 -19.59 -16.95
N PRO A 227 51.38 -19.24 -18.05
CA PRO A 227 52.54 -19.99 -18.49
C PRO A 227 53.62 -19.94 -17.40
N ASP A 228 54.05 -21.11 -16.93
CA ASP A 228 55.27 -21.31 -16.13
C ASP A 228 56.52 -21.00 -16.96
#